data_AF-A0A238VZB4-F1
#
_entry.id   AF-A0A238VZB4-F1
#
_cell.length_a   1.000
_cell.length_b   1.000
_cell.length_c   1.000
_cell.angle_alpha   90.00
_cell.angle_beta   90.00
_cell.angle_gamma   90.00
#
_symmetry.space_group_name_H-M   'P 1'
#
loop_
_entity.id
_entity.type
_entity.pdbx_description
1 polymer ?
#
loop_
_entity_poly.entity_id
_entity_poly.type
_entity_poly.pdbx_seq_one_letter_code
_entity_poly.pdbx_strand_id
1 'polypeptide(L)'
;MKIKKTYSFAFWTSLILTFTSLTVFYLSSYFFLNRHLPITTVLIFVAIIYSFSFFIIQYRVEKFINLRIKKIYDNVSLLDASDLNKTAVSADLDKLSREVQQFAKNKQQQIRNLNLREDYRREFLGNISHELKTPLFTVQGYLLTLEDGAMNDKRIGKKYLKRANKGVERLIAIVKDLDLISKLESNNLNLKKQSFNIVQLVQDVFDLLEIEAKKRNVTLLLNKYYEYPIMVIGDIERIEQVLTNLIMNSIKYGKINGATVVSMEAIENSKILIKVKDNGEGIKEEHIDRLFERFYRVDQSRSRDQGGSGLGLSIVKHIIEAHDEQIFVKSKNERGSEFSFTLEQFKAM
;
A
#
# COMPACT_ATOMS: atom_id res chain seq x y z
N MET A 1 -1.35 10.23 45.38
CA MET A 1 -1.68 9.83 46.77
C MET A 1 -2.59 8.57 46.84
N LYS A 2 -2.18 7.44 46.23
CA LYS A 2 -2.98 6.17 46.14
C LYS A 2 -2.57 5.09 47.16
N ILE A 3 -1.79 5.47 48.17
CA ILE A 3 -1.20 4.57 49.16
C ILE A 3 -2.21 4.19 50.27
N LYS A 4 -3.24 5.00 50.52
CA LYS A 4 -4.16 4.86 51.68
C LYS A 4 -4.91 3.51 51.78
N LYS A 5 -5.22 2.81 50.66
CA LYS A 5 -6.07 1.60 50.70
C LYS A 5 -5.33 0.32 51.10
N THR A 6 -4.06 0.17 50.72
CA THR A 6 -3.26 -1.01 51.12
C THR A 6 -2.97 -0.97 52.62
N TYR A 7 -2.67 0.22 53.15
CA TYR A 7 -2.46 0.41 54.59
C TYR A 7 -3.73 0.18 55.41
N SER A 8 -4.91 0.55 54.89
CA SER A 8 -6.19 0.25 55.55
C SER A 8 -6.47 -1.26 55.59
N PHE A 9 -6.17 -2.00 54.51
CA PHE A 9 -6.28 -3.46 54.50
C PHE A 9 -5.39 -4.08 55.59
N ALA A 10 -4.10 -3.73 55.57
CA ALA A 10 -3.11 -4.22 56.53
C ALA A 10 -3.48 -3.88 57.98
N PHE A 11 -3.97 -2.66 58.23
CA PHE A 11 -4.38 -2.18 59.55
C PHE A 11 -5.57 -2.99 60.12
N TRP A 12 -6.62 -3.21 59.32
CA TRP A 12 -7.76 -3.99 59.77
C TRP A 12 -7.44 -5.48 59.94
N THR A 13 -6.57 -6.05 59.09
CA THR A 13 -6.09 -7.43 59.30
C THR A 13 -5.29 -7.54 60.58
N SER A 14 -4.37 -6.60 60.85
CA SER A 14 -3.58 -6.64 62.09
C SER A 14 -4.45 -6.46 63.32
N LEU A 15 -5.47 -5.60 63.27
CA LEU A 15 -6.39 -5.35 64.39
C LEU A 15 -7.23 -6.59 64.76
N ILE A 16 -7.73 -7.33 63.76
CA ILE A 16 -8.50 -8.56 64.00
C ILE A 16 -7.59 -9.66 64.58
N LEU A 17 -6.37 -9.78 64.04
CA LEU A 17 -5.39 -10.75 64.53
C LEU A 17 -4.98 -10.47 65.99
N THR A 18 -4.72 -9.21 66.33
CA THR A 18 -4.38 -8.85 67.72
C THR A 18 -5.55 -9.04 68.67
N PHE A 19 -6.78 -8.71 68.26
CA PHE A 19 -7.94 -8.93 69.11
C PHE A 19 -8.20 -10.42 69.38
N THR A 20 -8.15 -11.24 68.33
CA THR A 20 -8.33 -12.69 68.46
C THR A 20 -7.25 -13.34 69.32
N SER A 21 -5.97 -12.99 69.12
CA SER A 21 -4.88 -13.50 69.96
C SER A 21 -5.01 -13.06 71.41
N LEU A 22 -5.45 -11.83 71.68
CA LEU A 22 -5.65 -11.30 73.03
C LEU A 22 -6.83 -11.97 73.76
N THR A 23 -7.98 -12.13 73.10
CA THR A 23 -9.15 -12.82 73.69
C THR A 23 -8.82 -14.25 74.08
N VAL A 24 -8.01 -14.91 73.25
CA VAL A 24 -7.54 -16.26 73.49
C VAL A 24 -6.53 -16.32 74.63
N PHE A 25 -5.55 -15.41 74.65
CA PHE A 25 -4.58 -15.35 75.73
C PHE A 25 -5.26 -15.12 77.08
N TYR A 26 -6.29 -14.25 77.10
CA TYR A 26 -7.12 -14.02 78.28
C TYR A 26 -7.90 -15.27 78.71
N LEU A 27 -8.55 -15.98 77.78
CA LEU A 27 -9.24 -17.25 78.05
C LEU A 27 -8.28 -18.33 78.56
N SER A 28 -7.09 -18.44 77.97
CA SER A 28 -6.06 -19.38 78.39
C SER A 28 -5.53 -19.03 79.78
N SER A 29 -5.29 -17.75 80.07
CA SER A 29 -4.81 -17.28 81.38
C SER A 29 -5.87 -17.48 82.48
N TYR A 30 -7.15 -17.20 82.18
CA TYR A 30 -8.28 -17.46 83.08
C TYR A 30 -8.39 -18.95 83.43
N PHE A 31 -8.21 -19.84 82.46
CA PHE A 31 -8.24 -21.29 82.69
C PHE A 31 -6.99 -21.79 83.45
N PHE A 32 -5.82 -21.20 83.19
CA PHE A 32 -4.56 -21.56 83.83
C PHE A 32 -4.50 -21.14 85.31
N LEU A 33 -5.15 -20.04 85.69
CA LEU A 33 -5.24 -19.60 87.09
C LEU A 33 -6.08 -20.56 87.95
N ASN A 34 -7.03 -21.29 87.34
CA ASN A 34 -7.94 -22.18 88.05
C ASN A 34 -7.58 -23.68 87.99
N ARG A 35 -6.66 -24.13 87.10
CA ARG A 35 -6.05 -25.48 87.12
C ARG A 35 -4.70 -25.53 86.37
N HIS A 36 -3.77 -26.37 86.85
CA HIS A 36 -2.54 -26.73 86.12
C HIS A 36 -2.88 -27.54 84.87
N LEU A 37 -2.95 -26.86 83.72
CA LEU A 37 -3.21 -27.50 82.43
C LEU A 37 -1.93 -28.11 81.81
N PRO A 38 -2.03 -29.28 81.17
CA PRO A 38 -0.89 -29.90 80.47
C PRO A 38 -0.53 -29.13 79.19
N ILE A 39 0.76 -29.09 78.86
CA ILE A 39 1.33 -28.38 77.70
C ILE A 39 0.66 -28.76 76.37
N THR A 40 0.15 -29.98 76.26
CA THR A 40 -0.59 -30.48 75.09
C THR A 40 -1.83 -29.64 74.77
N THR A 41 -2.54 -29.15 75.78
CA THR A 41 -3.73 -28.29 75.58
C THR A 41 -3.36 -26.93 74.99
N VAL A 42 -2.21 -26.37 75.38
CA VAL A 42 -1.69 -25.11 74.83
C VAL A 42 -1.30 -25.29 73.36
N LEU A 43 -0.66 -26.40 73.00
CA LEU A 43 -0.27 -26.69 71.60
C LEU A 43 -1.48 -26.85 70.68
N ILE A 44 -2.54 -27.54 71.14
CA ILE A 44 -3.80 -27.67 70.38
C ILE A 44 -4.42 -26.29 70.17
N PHE A 45 -4.39 -25.45 71.20
CA PHE A 45 -4.95 -24.10 71.10
C PHE A 45 -4.19 -23.25 70.07
N VAL A 46 -2.85 -23.25 70.11
CA VAL A 46 -2.01 -22.53 69.13
C VAL A 46 -2.29 -22.99 67.70
N ALA A 47 -2.45 -24.30 67.48
CA ALA A 47 -2.78 -24.85 66.18
C ALA A 47 -4.16 -24.37 65.65
N ILE A 48 -5.16 -24.28 66.53
CA ILE A 48 -6.49 -23.77 66.18
C ILE A 48 -6.43 -22.28 65.81
N ILE A 49 -5.71 -21.46 66.57
CA ILE A 49 -5.52 -20.03 66.24
C ILE A 49 -4.85 -19.88 64.89
N TYR A 50 -3.76 -20.63 64.67
CA TYR A 50 -3.00 -20.54 63.42
C TYR A 50 -3.91 -20.87 62.23
N SER A 51 -4.69 -21.96 62.32
CA SER A 51 -5.65 -22.34 61.29
C SER A 51 -6.69 -21.25 61.04
N PHE A 52 -7.32 -20.73 62.09
CA PHE A 52 -8.36 -19.71 61.96
C PHE A 52 -7.83 -18.40 61.37
N SER A 53 -6.65 -17.96 61.84
CA SER A 53 -5.93 -16.79 61.33
C SER A 53 -5.58 -16.95 59.85
N PHE A 54 -5.03 -18.11 59.47
CA PHE A 54 -4.69 -18.43 58.10
C PHE A 54 -5.91 -18.36 57.17
N PHE A 55 -7.04 -18.97 57.57
CA PHE A 55 -8.28 -18.92 56.79
C PHE A 55 -8.83 -17.50 56.63
N ILE A 56 -8.82 -16.68 57.69
CA ILE A 56 -9.28 -15.29 57.61
C ILE A 56 -8.39 -14.47 56.67
N ILE A 57 -7.06 -14.62 56.78
CA ILE A 57 -6.11 -13.92 55.92
C ILE A 57 -6.30 -14.36 54.48
N GLN A 58 -6.40 -15.66 54.21
CA GLN A 58 -6.61 -16.20 52.87
C GLN A 58 -7.91 -15.68 52.27
N TYR A 59 -9.02 -15.73 53.00
CA TYR A 59 -10.30 -15.18 52.57
C TYR A 59 -10.22 -13.67 52.28
N ARG A 60 -9.56 -12.91 53.13
CA ARG A 60 -9.42 -11.45 52.94
C ARG A 60 -8.49 -11.11 51.78
N VAL A 61 -7.40 -11.85 51.58
CA VAL A 61 -6.47 -11.68 50.46
C VAL A 61 -7.18 -12.03 49.15
N GLU A 62 -7.88 -13.16 49.09
CA GLU A 62 -8.68 -13.57 47.93
C GLU A 62 -9.75 -12.51 47.60
N LYS A 63 -10.50 -12.04 48.60
CA LYS A 63 -11.50 -10.98 48.40
C LYS A 63 -10.87 -9.66 47.97
N PHE A 64 -9.73 -9.27 48.55
CA PHE A 64 -9.03 -8.03 48.18
C PHE A 64 -8.45 -8.09 46.78
N ILE A 65 -7.82 -9.21 46.40
CA ILE A 65 -7.29 -9.46 45.06
C ILE A 65 -8.45 -9.47 44.05
N ASN A 66 -9.52 -10.23 44.32
CA ASN A 66 -10.68 -10.32 43.43
C ASN A 66 -11.36 -8.97 43.23
N LEU A 67 -11.52 -8.15 44.27
CA LEU A 67 -12.08 -6.81 44.14
C LEU A 67 -11.18 -5.85 43.35
N ARG A 68 -9.85 -6.00 43.47
CA ARG A 68 -8.89 -5.14 42.78
C ARG A 68 -8.73 -5.54 41.32
N ILE A 69 -8.70 -6.84 41.04
CA ILE A 69 -8.71 -7.40 39.67
C ILE A 69 -10.02 -7.04 38.99
N LYS A 70 -11.18 -7.21 39.64
CA LYS A 70 -12.49 -6.81 39.11
C LYS A 70 -12.50 -5.33 38.70
N LYS A 71 -11.90 -4.46 39.50
CA LYS A 71 -11.83 -3.02 39.17
C LYS A 71 -10.88 -2.67 38.03
N ILE A 72 -9.86 -3.48 37.77
CA ILE A 72 -8.97 -3.34 36.60
C ILE A 72 -9.69 -3.88 35.36
N TYR A 73 -10.42 -5.00 35.50
CA TYR A 73 -11.29 -5.56 34.47
C TYR A 73 -12.42 -4.60 34.08
N ASP A 74 -13.15 -4.01 35.02
CA ASP A 74 -14.26 -3.07 34.75
C ASP A 74 -13.80 -1.78 34.00
N ASN A 75 -12.52 -1.40 34.11
CA ASN A 75 -11.97 -0.26 33.35
C ASN A 75 -11.52 -0.64 31.93
N VAL A 76 -11.41 -1.94 31.64
CA VAL A 76 -11.00 -2.49 30.34
C VAL A 76 -12.17 -3.20 29.63
N SER A 77 -13.21 -3.57 30.38
CA SER A 77 -14.37 -4.35 29.93
C SER A 77 -15.64 -3.54 30.14
N LEU A 78 -16.09 -2.88 29.06
CA LEU A 78 -17.48 -2.46 28.93
C LEU A 78 -18.34 -3.73 28.90
N LEU A 79 -19.04 -4.03 30.00
CA LEU A 79 -20.32 -4.75 30.14
C LEU A 79 -20.33 -5.63 31.40
N ASP A 80 -21.32 -5.36 32.25
CA ASP A 80 -21.68 -6.11 33.45
C ASP A 80 -22.12 -7.54 33.10
N ALA A 81 -21.44 -8.53 33.66
CA ALA A 81 -21.81 -9.94 33.58
C ALA A 81 -22.15 -10.46 34.98
N SER A 82 -23.41 -10.30 35.38
CA SER A 82 -23.96 -11.01 36.53
C SER A 82 -25.43 -11.36 36.29
N ASP A 83 -25.66 -12.26 35.34
CA ASP A 83 -26.73 -13.26 35.39
C ASP A 83 -26.51 -14.26 34.25
N LEU A 84 -25.65 -15.26 34.44
CA LEU A 84 -25.35 -16.23 33.39
C LEU A 84 -25.24 -17.66 33.94
N ASN A 85 -26.29 -18.42 33.60
CA ASN A 85 -26.45 -19.86 33.85
C ASN A 85 -25.42 -20.67 33.04
N LYS A 86 -24.78 -21.65 33.69
CA LYS A 86 -23.44 -22.19 33.34
C LYS A 86 -23.33 -23.19 32.18
N THR A 87 -24.36 -23.44 31.37
CA THR A 87 -24.30 -24.47 30.31
C THR A 87 -24.51 -23.97 28.88
N ALA A 88 -25.11 -22.79 28.67
CA ALA A 88 -25.26 -22.18 27.33
C ALA A 88 -24.17 -21.15 26.99
N VAL A 89 -23.38 -20.73 27.99
CA VAL A 89 -22.50 -19.56 27.92
C VAL A 89 -21.11 -19.87 27.36
N SER A 90 -20.64 -21.12 27.43
CA SER A 90 -19.35 -21.49 26.81
C SER A 90 -19.41 -21.38 25.28
N ALA A 91 -20.52 -21.81 24.67
CA ALA A 91 -20.72 -21.69 23.23
C ALA A 91 -20.81 -20.22 22.77
N ASP A 92 -21.45 -19.36 23.57
CA ASP A 92 -21.60 -17.93 23.25
C ASP A 92 -20.32 -17.13 23.53
N LEU A 93 -19.54 -17.51 24.56
CA LEU A 93 -18.20 -16.98 24.82
C LEU A 93 -17.20 -17.40 23.74
N ASP A 94 -17.25 -18.64 23.28
CA ASP A 94 -16.41 -19.12 22.18
C ASP A 94 -16.76 -18.38 20.88
N LYS A 95 -18.05 -18.13 20.63
CA LYS A 95 -18.52 -17.34 19.48
C LYS A 95 -18.05 -15.89 19.57
N LEU A 96 -18.22 -15.24 20.72
CA LEU A 96 -17.75 -13.86 20.94
C LEU A 96 -16.22 -13.75 20.83
N SER A 97 -15.48 -14.72 21.38
CA SER A 97 -14.02 -14.79 21.26
C SER A 97 -13.58 -14.87 19.79
N ARG A 98 -14.25 -15.70 18.99
CA ARG A 98 -14.01 -15.78 17.54
C ARG A 98 -14.35 -14.47 16.82
N GLU A 99 -15.45 -13.80 17.16
CA GLU A 99 -15.82 -12.51 16.57
C GLU A 99 -14.79 -11.42 16.91
N VAL A 100 -14.32 -11.34 18.16
CA VAL A 100 -13.26 -10.40 18.57
C VAL A 100 -11.94 -10.69 17.87
N GLN A 101 -11.55 -11.97 17.75
CA GLN A 101 -10.36 -12.37 17.00
C GLN A 101 -10.47 -12.00 15.51
N GLN A 102 -11.62 -12.24 14.90
CA GLN A 102 -11.87 -11.87 13.51
C GLN A 102 -11.85 -10.35 13.31
N PHE A 103 -12.44 -9.59 14.24
CA PHE A 103 -12.39 -8.13 14.23
C PHE A 103 -10.95 -7.61 14.36
N ALA A 104 -10.17 -8.14 15.31
CA ALA A 104 -8.76 -7.79 15.48
C ALA A 104 -7.95 -8.08 14.21
N LYS A 105 -8.17 -9.25 13.58
CA LYS A 105 -7.53 -9.63 12.32
C LYS A 105 -7.90 -8.68 11.17
N ASN A 106 -9.18 -8.37 11.01
CA ASN A 106 -9.68 -7.42 10.02
C ASN A 106 -9.08 -6.03 10.25
N LYS A 107 -9.01 -5.58 11.51
CA LYS A 107 -8.43 -4.29 11.86
C LYS A 107 -6.93 -4.24 11.59
N GLN A 108 -6.21 -5.31 11.90
CA GLN A 108 -4.79 -5.43 11.59
C GLN A 108 -4.55 -5.41 10.07
N GLN A 109 -5.39 -6.07 9.28
CA GLN A 109 -5.33 -6.00 7.82
C GLN A 109 -5.63 -4.58 7.30
N GLN A 110 -6.62 -3.90 7.88
CA GLN A 110 -6.93 -2.50 7.55
C GLN A 110 -5.74 -1.57 7.84
N ILE A 111 -5.12 -1.70 9.02
CA ILE A 111 -3.93 -0.91 9.40
C ILE A 111 -2.77 -1.19 8.44
N ARG A 112 -2.52 -2.47 8.10
CA ARG A 112 -1.50 -2.83 7.10
C ARG A 112 -1.77 -2.15 5.76
N ASN A 113 -3.00 -2.20 5.25
CA ASN A 113 -3.38 -1.55 3.99
C ASN A 113 -3.21 -0.02 4.05
N LEU A 114 -3.52 0.60 5.19
CA LEU A 114 -3.31 2.05 5.39
C LEU A 114 -1.82 2.41 5.37
N ASN A 115 -0.99 1.66 6.09
CA ASN A 115 0.46 1.88 6.11
C ASN A 115 1.07 1.70 4.72
N LEU A 116 0.69 0.63 4.01
CA LEU A 116 1.12 0.40 2.62
C LEU A 116 0.75 1.57 1.70
N ARG A 117 -0.46 2.14 1.86
CA ARG A 117 -0.89 3.31 1.09
C ARG A 117 -0.12 4.57 1.48
N GLU A 118 0.22 4.74 2.76
CA GLU A 118 1.03 5.87 3.22
C GLU A 118 2.45 5.80 2.67
N ASP A 119 3.10 4.64 2.78
CA ASP A 119 4.44 4.39 2.26
C ASP A 119 4.49 4.61 0.74
N TYR A 120 3.51 4.07 0.02
CA TYR A 120 3.34 4.31 -1.41
C TYR A 120 3.21 5.81 -1.74
N ARG A 121 2.41 6.55 -0.98
CA ARG A 121 2.24 8.01 -1.18
C ARG A 121 3.53 8.78 -0.90
N ARG A 122 4.28 8.40 0.13
CA ARG A 122 5.58 9.01 0.46
C ARG A 122 6.60 8.76 -0.65
N GLU A 123 6.71 7.52 -1.12
CA GLU A 123 7.59 7.15 -2.22
C GLU A 123 7.23 7.91 -3.50
N PHE A 124 5.94 7.98 -3.84
CA PHE A 124 5.43 8.74 -4.98
C PHE A 124 5.83 10.23 -4.92
N LEU A 125 5.60 10.89 -3.79
CA LEU A 125 5.96 12.31 -3.61
C LEU A 125 7.48 12.53 -3.65
N GLY A 126 8.25 11.59 -3.09
CA GLY A 126 9.71 11.60 -3.18
C GLY A 126 10.20 11.51 -4.63
N ASN A 127 9.66 10.57 -5.41
CA ASN A 127 10.00 10.34 -6.81
C ASN A 127 9.63 11.54 -7.69
N ILE A 128 8.44 12.14 -7.48
CA ILE A 128 8.03 13.39 -8.15
C ILE A 128 9.06 14.48 -7.90
N SER A 129 9.42 14.69 -6.63
CA SER A 129 10.34 15.75 -6.24
C SER A 129 11.70 15.57 -6.92
N HIS A 130 12.19 14.33 -7.03
CA HIS A 130 13.46 14.03 -7.68
C HIS A 130 13.40 14.24 -9.21
N GLU A 131 12.34 13.77 -9.87
CA GLU A 131 12.17 13.90 -11.32
C GLU A 131 11.93 15.35 -11.76
N LEU A 132 11.37 16.21 -10.89
CA LEU A 132 11.25 17.66 -11.14
C LEU A 132 12.55 18.42 -10.87
N LYS A 133 13.25 18.11 -9.76
CA LYS A 133 14.52 18.78 -9.40
C LYS A 133 15.58 18.66 -10.49
N THR A 134 15.70 17.48 -11.10
CA THR A 134 16.75 17.20 -12.10
C THR A 134 16.70 18.14 -13.31
N PRO A 135 15.60 18.22 -14.09
CA PRO A 135 15.50 19.16 -15.20
C PRO A 135 15.49 20.61 -14.73
N LEU A 136 14.93 20.94 -13.56
CA LEU A 136 14.94 22.29 -13.01
C LEU A 136 16.38 22.81 -12.78
N PHE A 137 17.22 22.05 -12.07
CA PHE A 137 18.61 22.42 -11.85
C PHE A 137 19.43 22.41 -13.15
N THR A 138 19.09 21.54 -14.09
CA THR A 138 19.71 21.53 -15.43
C THR A 138 19.41 22.82 -16.19
N VAL A 139 18.14 23.26 -16.21
CA VAL A 139 17.73 24.53 -16.82
C VAL A 139 18.43 25.69 -16.13
N GLN A 140 18.40 25.74 -14.80
CA GLN A 140 19.05 26.79 -14.02
C GLN A 140 20.56 26.87 -14.32
N GLY A 141 21.27 25.74 -14.33
CA GLY A 141 22.71 25.71 -14.62
C GLY A 141 23.06 26.20 -16.03
N TYR A 142 22.25 25.84 -17.04
CA TYR A 142 22.45 26.35 -18.39
C TYR A 142 22.15 27.85 -18.50
N LEU A 143 21.12 28.35 -17.82
CA LEU A 143 20.80 29.78 -17.78
C LEU A 143 21.89 30.58 -17.08
N LEU A 144 22.40 30.13 -15.94
CA LEU A 144 23.53 30.77 -15.23
C LEU A 144 24.79 30.80 -16.10
N THR A 145 25.10 29.71 -16.80
CA THR A 145 26.28 29.70 -17.68
C THR A 145 26.12 30.66 -18.87
N LEU A 146 24.90 30.81 -19.39
CA LEU A 146 24.59 31.79 -20.43
C LEU A 146 24.79 33.22 -19.92
N GLU A 147 24.36 33.49 -18.68
CA GLU A 147 24.52 34.76 -17.98
C GLU A 147 26.00 35.09 -17.71
N ASP A 148 26.82 34.10 -17.33
CA ASP A 148 28.27 34.21 -17.10
C ASP A 148 29.11 34.43 -18.38
N GLY A 149 28.45 34.76 -19.51
CA GLY A 149 29.12 35.17 -20.74
C GLY A 149 29.15 34.12 -21.85
N ALA A 150 28.62 32.90 -21.64
CA ALA A 150 28.53 31.91 -22.71
C ALA A 150 27.55 32.33 -23.83
N MET A 151 26.67 33.31 -23.59
CA MET A 151 25.82 33.90 -24.62
C MET A 151 26.64 34.64 -25.71
N ASN A 152 27.86 35.11 -25.39
CA ASN A 152 28.71 35.83 -26.32
C ASN A 152 29.32 34.93 -27.41
N ASP A 153 29.43 33.63 -27.16
CA ASP A 153 29.77 32.63 -28.19
C ASP A 153 28.47 32.10 -28.83
N LYS A 154 28.21 32.48 -30.09
CA LYS A 154 27.01 32.06 -30.83
C LYS A 154 26.81 30.54 -30.88
N ARG A 155 27.88 29.73 -30.92
CA ARG A 155 27.77 28.26 -30.97
C ARG A 155 27.43 27.68 -29.61
N ILE A 156 28.09 28.15 -28.55
CA ILE A 156 27.85 27.69 -27.17
C ILE A 156 26.48 28.18 -26.69
N GLY A 157 26.17 29.47 -26.89
CA GLY A 157 24.90 30.09 -26.54
C GLY A 157 23.70 29.34 -27.12
N LYS A 158 23.72 29.07 -28.44
CA LYS A 158 22.64 28.31 -29.10
C LYS A 158 22.54 26.87 -28.58
N LYS A 159 23.67 26.21 -28.31
CA LYS A 159 23.69 24.84 -27.76
C LYS A 159 23.06 24.81 -26.36
N TYR A 160 23.39 25.77 -25.50
CA TYR A 160 22.96 25.80 -24.10
C TYR A 160 21.49 26.21 -24.00
N LEU A 161 21.06 27.19 -24.79
CA LEU A 161 19.64 27.55 -24.89
C LEU A 161 18.79 26.36 -25.36
N LYS A 162 19.26 25.60 -26.36
CA LYS A 162 18.58 24.37 -26.79
C LYS A 162 18.51 23.32 -25.68
N ARG A 163 19.52 23.21 -24.83
CA ARG A 163 19.53 22.28 -23.69
C ARG A 163 18.59 22.75 -22.57
N ALA A 164 18.54 24.04 -22.29
CA ALA A 164 17.57 24.63 -21.36
C ALA A 164 16.13 24.40 -21.85
N ASN A 165 15.82 24.67 -23.12
CA ASN A 165 14.48 24.40 -23.67
C ASN A 165 14.07 22.93 -23.54
N LYS A 166 15.00 21.99 -23.82
CA LYS A 166 14.73 20.57 -23.59
C LYS A 166 14.42 20.24 -22.12
N GLY A 167 15.06 20.92 -21.17
CA GLY A 167 14.76 20.77 -19.75
C GLY A 167 13.35 21.28 -19.40
N VAL A 168 12.93 22.41 -19.98
CA VAL A 168 11.57 22.94 -19.83
C VAL A 168 10.52 22.02 -20.44
N GLU A 169 10.75 21.51 -21.66
CA GLU A 169 9.88 20.53 -22.31
C GLU A 169 9.69 19.28 -21.43
N ARG A 170 10.77 18.79 -20.80
CA ARG A 170 10.71 17.67 -19.87
C ARG A 170 9.88 18.00 -18.62
N LEU A 171 10.03 19.21 -18.05
CA LEU A 171 9.20 19.64 -16.91
C LEU A 171 7.71 19.66 -17.29
N ILE A 172 7.38 20.22 -18.46
CA ILE A 172 6.00 20.27 -18.95
C ILE A 172 5.43 18.86 -19.12
N ALA A 173 6.21 17.92 -19.68
CA ALA A 173 5.79 16.53 -19.83
C ALA A 173 5.49 15.87 -18.46
N ILE A 174 6.38 16.04 -17.48
CA ILE A 174 6.16 15.48 -16.12
C ILE A 174 4.90 16.07 -15.48
N VAL A 175 4.69 17.39 -15.59
CA VAL A 175 3.49 18.04 -15.02
C VAL A 175 2.21 17.52 -15.68
N LYS A 176 2.20 17.34 -17.01
CA LYS A 176 1.06 16.75 -17.73
C LYS A 176 0.78 15.31 -17.31
N ASP A 177 1.83 14.49 -17.17
CA ASP A 177 1.71 13.11 -16.70
C ASP A 177 1.10 13.06 -15.28
N LEU A 178 1.50 13.99 -14.39
CA LEU A 178 0.98 14.08 -13.03
C LEU A 178 -0.48 14.52 -12.95
N ASP A 179 -0.86 15.53 -13.74
CA ASP A 179 -2.26 15.97 -13.84
C ASP A 179 -3.16 14.80 -14.31
N LEU A 180 -2.69 14.04 -15.29
CA LEU A 180 -3.41 12.88 -15.79
C LEU A 180 -3.58 11.79 -14.73
N ILE A 181 -2.51 11.42 -14.02
CA ILE A 181 -2.58 10.43 -12.93
C ILE A 181 -3.54 10.91 -11.84
N SER A 182 -3.49 12.20 -11.46
CA SER A 182 -4.40 12.75 -10.46
C SER A 182 -5.87 12.68 -10.91
N LYS A 183 -6.15 12.85 -12.20
CA LYS A 183 -7.50 12.69 -12.76
C LYS A 183 -7.94 11.21 -12.80
N LEU A 184 -7.02 10.30 -13.13
CA LEU A 184 -7.26 8.84 -13.12
C LEU A 184 -7.57 8.32 -11.71
N GLU A 185 -6.85 8.78 -10.68
CA GLU A 185 -7.08 8.32 -9.30
C GLU A 185 -8.33 8.90 -8.63
N SER A 186 -8.83 10.04 -9.11
CA SER A 186 -9.99 10.69 -8.49
C SER A 186 -11.33 10.13 -8.98
N ASN A 187 -11.35 9.07 -9.80
CA ASN A 187 -12.54 8.55 -10.50
C ASN A 187 -13.29 9.63 -11.31
N ASN A 188 -12.65 10.77 -11.59
CA ASN A 188 -13.25 11.92 -12.27
C ASN A 188 -13.02 11.90 -13.79
N LEU A 189 -12.51 10.80 -14.35
CA LEU A 189 -12.42 10.65 -15.79
C LEU A 189 -13.78 10.25 -16.36
N ASN A 190 -14.53 11.27 -16.76
CA ASN A 190 -15.62 11.09 -17.70
C ASN A 190 -15.02 10.74 -19.07
N LEU A 191 -14.82 9.44 -19.33
CA LEU A 191 -14.41 8.95 -20.63
C LEU A 191 -15.48 9.24 -21.67
N LYS A 192 -15.07 9.83 -22.80
CA LYS A 192 -15.94 10.06 -23.95
C LYS A 192 -15.90 8.85 -24.88
N LYS A 193 -16.47 7.73 -24.44
CA LYS A 193 -16.49 6.49 -25.22
C LYS A 193 -17.30 6.69 -26.52
N GLN A 194 -16.67 6.49 -27.66
CA GLN A 194 -17.28 6.54 -28.99
C GLN A 194 -16.77 5.38 -29.86
N SER A 195 -17.47 5.07 -30.96
CA SER A 195 -16.98 4.09 -31.92
C SER A 195 -15.98 4.74 -32.88
N PHE A 196 -14.84 4.09 -33.10
CA PHE A 196 -13.81 4.57 -34.03
C PHE A 196 -13.04 3.41 -34.67
N ASN A 197 -12.36 3.70 -35.79
CA ASN A 197 -11.52 2.72 -36.48
C ASN A 197 -10.13 2.66 -35.84
N ILE A 198 -9.80 1.57 -35.16
CA ILE A 198 -8.50 1.41 -34.49
C ILE A 198 -7.33 1.33 -35.48
N VAL A 199 -7.58 0.84 -36.70
CA VAL A 199 -6.55 0.76 -37.75
C VAL A 199 -6.10 2.16 -38.15
N GLN A 200 -7.06 3.08 -38.35
CA GLN A 200 -6.78 4.48 -38.68
C GLN A 200 -6.00 5.15 -37.55
N LEU A 201 -6.44 4.96 -36.30
CA LEU A 201 -5.77 5.55 -35.15
C LEU A 201 -4.31 5.11 -35.03
N VAL A 202 -4.01 3.83 -35.30
CA VAL A 202 -2.63 3.33 -35.30
C VAL A 202 -1.80 4.00 -36.40
N GLN A 203 -2.38 4.22 -37.58
CA GLN A 203 -1.71 4.92 -38.69
C GLN A 203 -1.43 6.39 -38.33
N ASP A 204 -2.40 7.08 -37.74
CA ASP A 204 -2.23 8.48 -37.29
C ASP A 204 -1.10 8.59 -36.26
N VAL A 205 -0.99 7.61 -35.35
CA VAL A 205 0.10 7.54 -34.37
C VAL A 205 1.46 7.19 -35.04
N PHE A 206 1.47 6.38 -36.10
CA PHE A 206 2.69 6.14 -36.87
C PHE A 206 3.19 7.41 -37.55
N ASP A 207 2.29 8.20 -38.14
CA ASP A 207 2.63 9.48 -38.76
C ASP A 207 3.17 10.48 -37.73
N LEU A 208 2.54 10.54 -36.55
CA LEU A 208 3.02 11.38 -35.43
C LEU A 208 4.45 11.01 -34.98
N LEU A 209 4.77 9.71 -34.97
CA LEU A 209 6.05 9.20 -34.47
C LEU A 209 7.10 8.97 -35.56
N GLU A 210 6.79 9.27 -36.83
CA GLU A 210 7.64 8.98 -37.98
C GLU A 210 9.04 9.61 -37.84
N ILE A 211 9.12 10.85 -37.37
CA ILE A 211 10.38 11.57 -37.17
C ILE A 211 11.25 10.89 -36.10
N GLU A 212 10.65 10.46 -34.99
CA GLU A 212 11.39 9.78 -33.90
C GLU A 212 11.82 8.37 -34.31
N ALA A 213 10.97 7.65 -35.05
CA ALA A 213 11.30 6.35 -35.62
C ALA A 213 12.48 6.45 -36.60
N LYS A 214 12.46 7.44 -37.51
CA LYS A 214 13.56 7.74 -38.46
C LYS A 214 14.87 8.07 -37.76
N LYS A 215 14.85 8.85 -36.67
CA LYS A 215 16.07 9.17 -35.90
C LYS A 215 16.79 7.93 -35.36
N ARG A 216 16.07 6.82 -35.15
CA ARG A 216 16.60 5.55 -34.65
C ARG A 216 16.60 4.43 -35.70
N ASN A 217 16.24 4.75 -36.94
CA ASN A 217 16.04 3.80 -38.03
C ASN A 217 15.09 2.64 -37.66
N VAL A 218 14.05 2.90 -36.86
CA VAL A 218 13.05 1.89 -36.51
C VAL A 218 11.94 1.90 -37.56
N THR A 219 11.58 0.74 -38.08
CA THR A 219 10.49 0.60 -39.06
C THR A 219 9.17 0.33 -38.35
N LEU A 220 8.16 1.17 -38.58
CA LEU A 220 6.81 1.01 -38.02
C LEU A 220 5.94 0.24 -39.01
N LEU A 221 5.36 -0.88 -38.59
CA LEU A 221 4.63 -1.78 -39.47
C LEU A 221 3.33 -2.27 -38.82
N LEU A 222 2.30 -2.41 -39.64
CA LEU A 222 1.18 -3.30 -39.32
C LEU A 222 1.57 -4.73 -39.68
N ASN A 223 1.14 -5.71 -38.89
CA ASN A 223 1.46 -7.12 -39.15
C ASN A 223 0.89 -7.68 -40.46
N LYS A 224 -0.15 -7.04 -40.99
CA LYS A 224 -0.80 -7.38 -42.26
C LYS A 224 -1.52 -6.16 -42.82
N TYR A 225 -1.94 -6.26 -44.07
CA TYR A 225 -2.89 -5.32 -44.65
C TYR A 225 -4.29 -5.56 -44.07
N TYR A 226 -4.94 -4.48 -43.61
CA TYR A 226 -6.31 -4.50 -43.09
C TYR A 226 -7.23 -3.89 -44.15
N GLU A 227 -7.92 -4.75 -44.89
CA GLU A 227 -8.80 -4.35 -45.99
C GLU A 227 -10.09 -3.67 -45.49
N TYR A 228 -10.56 -4.05 -44.30
CA TYR A 228 -11.77 -3.52 -43.68
C TYR A 228 -11.46 -2.78 -42.37
N PRO A 229 -12.21 -1.71 -42.04
CA PRO A 229 -12.04 -1.01 -40.77
C PRO A 229 -12.38 -1.91 -39.58
N ILE A 230 -11.58 -1.83 -38.53
CA ILE A 230 -11.87 -2.51 -37.25
C ILE A 230 -12.45 -1.47 -36.31
N MET A 231 -13.76 -1.57 -36.07
CA MET A 231 -14.46 -0.63 -35.19
C MET A 231 -14.39 -1.11 -33.73
N VAL A 232 -13.97 -0.21 -32.84
CA VAL A 232 -13.88 -0.45 -31.38
C VAL A 232 -14.59 0.67 -30.63
N ILE A 233 -14.96 0.42 -29.37
CA ILE A 233 -15.58 1.40 -28.47
C ILE A 233 -14.53 1.89 -27.46
N GLY A 234 -14.34 3.20 -27.37
CA GLY A 234 -13.45 3.80 -26.38
C GLY A 234 -13.30 5.30 -26.54
N ASP A 235 -12.57 5.93 -25.62
CA ASP A 235 -12.20 7.34 -25.72
C ASP A 235 -10.99 7.47 -26.65
N ILE A 236 -11.21 8.00 -27.85
CA ILE A 236 -10.19 8.02 -28.92
C ILE A 236 -8.91 8.73 -28.49
N GLU A 237 -9.01 9.86 -27.78
CA GLU A 237 -7.85 10.65 -27.34
C GLU A 237 -7.02 9.88 -26.31
N ARG A 238 -7.69 9.10 -25.45
CA ARG A 238 -7.03 8.27 -24.44
C ARG A 238 -6.39 7.03 -25.03
N ILE A 239 -7.04 6.39 -26.00
CA ILE A 239 -6.46 5.25 -26.70
C ILE A 239 -5.30 5.69 -27.61
N GLU A 240 -5.39 6.86 -28.24
CA GLU A 240 -4.25 7.48 -28.94
C GLU A 240 -3.05 7.60 -28.00
N GLN A 241 -3.27 8.15 -26.81
CA GLN A 241 -2.23 8.29 -25.79
C GLN A 241 -1.63 6.94 -25.36
N VAL A 242 -2.45 5.89 -25.24
CA VAL A 242 -1.97 4.53 -24.97
C VAL A 242 -1.04 4.05 -26.09
N LEU A 243 -1.49 4.16 -27.34
CA LEU A 243 -0.72 3.74 -28.51
C LEU A 243 0.58 4.55 -28.65
N THR A 244 0.52 5.87 -28.50
CA THR A 244 1.71 6.73 -28.53
C THR A 244 2.73 6.31 -27.48
N ASN A 245 2.30 6.03 -26.24
CA ASN A 245 3.19 5.60 -25.17
C ASN A 245 3.83 4.24 -25.47
N LEU A 246 3.04 3.25 -25.92
CA LEU A 246 3.54 1.91 -26.21
C LEU A 246 4.48 1.90 -27.44
N ILE A 247 4.12 2.57 -28.52
CA ILE A 247 4.93 2.65 -29.75
C ILE A 247 6.19 3.48 -29.49
N MET A 248 6.10 4.58 -28.75
CA MET A 248 7.28 5.37 -28.40
C MET A 248 8.23 4.58 -27.48
N ASN A 249 7.71 3.78 -26.54
CA ASN A 249 8.55 2.86 -25.77
C ASN A 249 9.22 1.82 -26.67
N SER A 250 8.48 1.25 -27.62
CA SER A 250 9.04 0.34 -28.62
C SER A 250 10.18 0.97 -29.44
N ILE A 251 10.03 2.23 -29.89
CA ILE A 251 11.10 2.95 -30.61
C ILE A 251 12.30 3.25 -29.69
N LYS A 252 12.06 3.57 -28.41
CA LYS A 252 13.12 3.92 -27.44
C LYS A 252 13.93 2.72 -26.96
N TYR A 253 13.29 1.58 -26.74
CA TYR A 253 13.92 0.39 -26.16
C TYR A 253 14.10 -0.74 -27.18
N GLY A 254 13.54 -0.59 -28.38
CA GLY A 254 13.77 -1.44 -29.54
C GLY A 254 15.21 -1.37 -30.04
N LYS A 255 15.58 -2.36 -30.86
CA LYS A 255 16.90 -2.43 -31.48
C LYS A 255 17.05 -1.30 -32.50
N ILE A 256 18.24 -0.69 -32.58
CA ILE A 256 18.58 0.23 -33.67
C ILE A 256 18.50 -0.54 -35.00
N ASN A 257 17.90 0.07 -36.03
CA ASN A 257 17.56 -0.61 -37.30
C ASN A 257 16.55 -1.76 -37.11
N GLY A 258 15.75 -1.71 -36.04
CA GLY A 258 14.73 -2.69 -35.71
C GLY A 258 13.36 -2.38 -36.31
N ALA A 259 12.34 -3.06 -35.78
CA ALA A 259 10.96 -2.87 -36.20
C ALA A 259 10.00 -2.91 -35.01
N THR A 260 8.99 -2.07 -35.09
CA THR A 260 7.82 -2.08 -34.20
C THR A 260 6.64 -2.58 -35.02
N VAL A 261 6.03 -3.68 -34.59
CA VAL A 261 4.90 -4.30 -35.29
C VAL A 261 3.65 -4.16 -34.44
N VAL A 262 2.59 -3.58 -35.01
CA VAL A 262 1.27 -3.50 -34.38
C VAL A 262 0.33 -4.51 -35.05
N SER A 263 -0.36 -5.32 -34.24
CA SER A 263 -1.39 -6.25 -34.71
C SER A 263 -2.71 -6.05 -33.97
N MET A 264 -3.80 -6.34 -34.68
CA MET A 264 -5.17 -6.28 -34.19
C MET A 264 -5.85 -7.61 -34.52
N GLU A 265 -6.28 -8.33 -33.50
CA GLU A 265 -6.88 -9.66 -33.63
C GLU A 265 -8.21 -9.68 -32.87
N ALA A 266 -9.28 -10.16 -33.51
CA ALA A 266 -10.52 -10.42 -32.81
C ALA A 266 -10.35 -11.63 -31.87
N ILE A 267 -10.81 -11.49 -30.63
CA ILE A 267 -10.81 -12.55 -29.62
C ILE A 267 -12.24 -12.82 -29.15
N GLU A 268 -12.39 -13.80 -28.25
CA GLU A 268 -13.69 -14.12 -27.64
C GLU A 268 -14.32 -12.92 -26.92
N ASN A 269 -15.63 -12.99 -26.66
CA ASN A 269 -16.42 -11.96 -25.99
C ASN A 269 -16.52 -10.61 -26.74
N SER A 270 -16.48 -10.64 -28.08
CA SER A 270 -16.56 -9.43 -28.92
C SER A 270 -15.53 -8.37 -28.52
N LYS A 271 -14.27 -8.78 -28.32
CA LYS A 271 -13.16 -7.88 -28.05
C LYS A 271 -12.12 -7.95 -29.16
N ILE A 272 -11.40 -6.85 -29.34
CA ILE A 272 -10.21 -6.77 -30.18
C ILE A 272 -9.00 -6.73 -29.27
N LEU A 273 -8.04 -7.61 -29.51
CA LEU A 273 -6.72 -7.61 -28.88
C LEU A 273 -5.75 -6.84 -29.77
N ILE A 274 -5.25 -5.73 -29.25
CA ILE A 274 -4.22 -4.90 -29.89
C ILE A 274 -2.87 -5.28 -29.29
N LYS A 275 -1.88 -5.61 -30.12
CA LYS A 275 -0.53 -5.96 -29.68
C LYS A 275 0.48 -5.00 -30.30
N VAL A 276 1.40 -4.49 -29.50
CA VAL A 276 2.56 -3.69 -29.91
C VAL A 276 3.80 -4.49 -29.57
N LYS A 277 4.50 -4.97 -30.60
CA LYS A 277 5.67 -5.83 -30.48
C LYS A 277 6.93 -5.12 -30.95
N ASP A 278 7.99 -5.20 -30.15
CA ASP A 278 9.32 -4.73 -30.46
C ASP A 278 10.32 -5.89 -30.57
N ASN A 279 11.49 -5.60 -31.16
CA ASN A 279 12.62 -6.52 -31.27
C ASN A 279 13.84 -6.07 -30.45
N GLY A 280 13.59 -5.37 -29.33
CA GLY A 280 14.60 -4.78 -28.46
C GLY A 280 15.28 -5.77 -27.52
N GLU A 281 15.92 -5.20 -26.49
CA GLU A 281 16.66 -5.95 -25.45
C GLU A 281 15.74 -6.86 -24.60
N GLY A 282 14.42 -6.69 -24.71
CA GLY A 282 13.46 -7.41 -23.86
C GLY A 282 13.52 -6.95 -22.41
N ILE A 283 12.72 -7.59 -21.57
CA ILE A 283 12.57 -7.27 -20.16
C ILE A 283 12.75 -8.57 -19.37
N LYS A 284 13.58 -8.53 -18.33
CA LYS A 284 13.76 -9.66 -17.42
C LYS A 284 12.48 -9.90 -16.62
N GLU A 285 12.21 -11.16 -16.33
CA GLU A 285 10.99 -11.60 -15.64
C GLU A 285 10.80 -10.92 -14.28
N GLU A 286 11.88 -10.71 -13.54
CA GLU A 286 11.88 -10.01 -12.23
C GLU A 286 11.34 -8.56 -12.27
N HIS A 287 11.29 -7.95 -13.45
CA HIS A 287 10.81 -6.58 -13.62
C HIS A 287 9.36 -6.51 -14.11
N ILE A 288 8.81 -7.60 -14.67
CA ILE A 288 7.54 -7.60 -15.39
C ILE A 288 6.39 -7.08 -14.51
N ASP A 289 6.27 -7.59 -13.29
CA ASP A 289 5.20 -7.22 -12.35
C ASP A 289 5.24 -5.75 -11.95
N ARG A 290 6.42 -5.14 -12.06
CA ARG A 290 6.70 -3.77 -11.61
C ARG A 290 6.65 -2.74 -12.73
N LEU A 291 6.56 -3.16 -14.00
CA LEU A 291 6.60 -2.24 -15.15
C LEU A 291 5.51 -1.16 -15.14
N PHE A 292 4.38 -1.48 -14.52
CA PHE A 292 3.25 -0.56 -14.41
C PHE A 292 3.25 0.26 -13.11
N GLU A 293 4.24 0.07 -12.24
CA GLU A 293 4.46 0.94 -11.08
C GLU A 293 4.88 2.35 -11.54
N ARG A 294 4.45 3.37 -10.80
CA ARG A 294 4.79 4.76 -11.12
C ARG A 294 6.26 5.02 -10.86
N PHE A 295 6.91 5.75 -11.77
CA PHE A 295 8.34 6.08 -11.73
C PHE A 295 9.27 4.87 -11.81
N TYR A 296 8.74 3.66 -12.00
CA TYR A 296 9.55 2.46 -12.11
C TYR A 296 10.29 2.41 -13.44
N ARG A 297 11.56 2.00 -13.39
CA ARG A 297 12.47 1.93 -14.53
C ARG A 297 13.46 0.80 -14.28
N VAL A 298 13.65 -0.05 -15.29
CA VAL A 298 14.61 -1.18 -15.22
C VAL A 298 16.04 -0.67 -15.01
N ASP A 299 16.45 0.37 -15.73
CA ASP A 299 17.79 0.98 -15.60
C ASP A 299 17.69 2.50 -15.39
N GLN A 300 18.10 3.00 -14.21
CA GLN A 300 18.02 4.43 -13.88
C GLN A 300 19.08 5.28 -14.59
N SER A 301 20.25 4.72 -14.92
CA SER A 301 21.38 5.46 -15.51
C SER A 301 21.18 5.71 -17.02
N ARG A 302 20.96 4.65 -17.81
CA ARG A 302 20.74 4.72 -19.27
C ARG A 302 19.46 5.45 -19.65
N SER A 303 18.43 5.35 -18.82
CA SER A 303 17.11 5.88 -19.18
C SER A 303 17.01 7.40 -18.94
N ARG A 304 17.82 8.00 -18.05
CA ARG A 304 17.81 9.45 -17.78
C ARG A 304 18.20 10.26 -19.02
N ASP A 305 19.13 9.75 -19.83
CA ASP A 305 19.54 10.38 -21.10
C ASP A 305 18.49 10.24 -22.21
N GLN A 306 17.64 9.21 -22.13
CA GLN A 306 16.56 8.94 -23.09
C GLN A 306 15.20 9.55 -22.70
N GLY A 307 15.13 10.27 -21.57
CA GLY A 307 14.02 11.17 -21.25
C GLY A 307 12.72 10.52 -20.75
N GLY A 308 12.74 9.28 -20.27
CA GLY A 308 11.54 8.67 -19.66
C GLY A 308 11.21 9.23 -18.27
N SER A 309 9.96 9.59 -18.00
CA SER A 309 9.45 9.95 -16.65
C SER A 309 9.22 8.71 -15.77
N GLY A 310 9.11 7.52 -16.37
CA GLY A 310 8.64 6.31 -15.66
C GLY A 310 7.13 6.33 -15.36
N LEU A 311 6.38 7.29 -15.93
CA LEU A 311 4.93 7.40 -15.77
C LEU A 311 4.16 6.84 -16.97
N GLY A 312 4.81 6.66 -18.13
CA GLY A 312 4.13 6.26 -19.36
C GLY A 312 3.34 4.95 -19.23
N LEU A 313 3.94 3.88 -18.71
CA LEU A 313 3.25 2.58 -18.58
C LEU A 313 2.17 2.59 -17.49
N SER A 314 2.35 3.34 -16.40
CA SER A 314 1.32 3.47 -15.37
C SER A 314 0.11 4.26 -15.87
N ILE A 315 0.34 5.30 -16.70
CA ILE A 315 -0.72 6.01 -17.42
C ILE A 315 -1.46 5.05 -18.35
N VAL A 316 -0.73 4.24 -19.13
CA VAL A 316 -1.34 3.24 -20.02
C VAL A 316 -2.25 2.30 -19.23
N LYS A 317 -1.74 1.71 -18.14
CA LYS A 317 -2.51 0.79 -17.29
C LYS A 317 -3.80 1.45 -16.79
N HIS A 318 -3.71 2.65 -16.23
CA HIS A 318 -4.88 3.35 -15.71
C HIS A 318 -5.89 3.74 -16.79
N ILE A 319 -5.45 4.15 -17.99
CA ILE A 319 -6.36 4.43 -19.11
C ILE A 319 -7.12 3.16 -19.49
N ILE A 320 -6.42 2.04 -19.64
CA ILE A 320 -7.04 0.75 -20.02
C ILE A 320 -7.98 0.25 -18.92
N GLU A 321 -7.59 0.35 -17.65
CA GLU A 321 -8.46 0.00 -16.51
C GLU A 321 -9.71 0.90 -16.45
N ALA A 322 -9.57 2.20 -16.73
CA ALA A 322 -10.72 3.11 -16.79
C ALA A 322 -11.70 2.76 -17.94
N HIS A 323 -11.23 2.07 -18.97
CA HIS A 323 -12.07 1.53 -20.04
C HIS A 323 -12.73 0.19 -19.69
N ASP A 324 -12.49 -0.35 -18.49
CA ASP A 324 -12.90 -1.69 -18.04
C ASP A 324 -12.20 -2.82 -18.83
N GLU A 325 -10.98 -2.54 -19.29
CA GLU A 325 -10.18 -3.41 -20.13
C GLU A 325 -8.89 -3.86 -19.42
N GLN A 326 -8.17 -4.81 -20.04
CA GLN A 326 -6.94 -5.37 -19.47
C GLN A 326 -5.73 -5.12 -20.37
N ILE A 327 -4.58 -4.90 -19.72
CA ILE A 327 -3.28 -4.82 -20.36
C ILE A 327 -2.40 -5.98 -19.92
N PHE A 328 -1.64 -6.54 -20.86
CA PHE A 328 -0.74 -7.65 -20.68
C PHE A 328 0.63 -7.32 -21.26
N VAL A 329 1.65 -7.94 -20.70
CA VAL A 329 3.02 -7.85 -21.19
C VAL A 329 3.59 -9.26 -21.31
N LYS A 330 4.23 -9.54 -22.44
CA LYS A 330 5.03 -10.74 -22.67
C LYS A 330 6.40 -10.30 -23.14
N SER A 331 7.44 -10.65 -22.41
CA SER A 331 8.79 -10.31 -22.79
C SER A 331 9.73 -11.43 -22.42
N LYS A 332 10.78 -11.62 -23.22
CA LYS A 332 11.88 -12.52 -22.90
C LYS A 332 13.17 -11.75 -23.12
N ASN A 333 14.07 -11.82 -22.15
CA ASN A 333 15.35 -11.15 -22.22
C ASN A 333 16.04 -11.45 -23.56
N GLU A 334 16.54 -10.40 -24.22
CA GLU A 334 17.20 -10.39 -25.53
C GLU A 334 16.34 -10.79 -26.75
N ARG A 335 15.01 -10.87 -26.60
CA ARG A 335 14.10 -11.23 -27.70
C ARG A 335 13.00 -10.19 -27.99
N GLY A 336 13.06 -9.03 -27.35
CA GLY A 336 12.05 -7.98 -27.44
C GLY A 336 10.87 -8.17 -26.50
N SER A 337 9.93 -7.23 -26.56
CA SER A 337 8.73 -7.22 -25.73
C SER A 337 7.46 -7.08 -26.57
N GLU A 338 6.36 -7.59 -26.03
CA GLU A 338 5.02 -7.48 -26.57
C GLU A 338 4.11 -6.92 -25.48
N PHE A 339 3.60 -5.72 -25.69
CA PHE A 339 2.55 -5.13 -24.86
C PHE A 339 1.23 -5.30 -25.60
N SER A 340 0.20 -5.73 -24.91
CA SER A 340 -1.10 -5.96 -25.53
C SER A 340 -2.24 -5.53 -24.64
N PHE A 341 -3.31 -5.01 -25.22
CA PHE A 341 -4.50 -4.60 -24.48
C PHE A 341 -5.77 -4.91 -25.27
N THR A 342 -6.88 -5.01 -24.57
CA THR A 342 -8.19 -5.30 -25.18
C THR A 342 -9.04 -4.05 -25.30
N LEU A 343 -9.90 -4.02 -26.31
CA LEU A 343 -11.00 -3.07 -26.45
C LEU A 343 -12.26 -3.80 -26.89
N GLU A 344 -13.41 -3.31 -26.45
CA GLU A 344 -14.71 -3.79 -26.92
C GLU A 344 -14.88 -3.54 -28.43
N GLN A 345 -15.25 -4.57 -29.17
CA GLN A 345 -15.53 -4.50 -30.60
C GLN A 345 -16.90 -3.86 -30.82
N PHE A 346 -16.93 -2.78 -31.59
CA PHE A 346 -18.20 -2.23 -32.06
C PHE A 346 -18.72 -3.10 -33.21
N LYS A 347 -19.79 -3.85 -32.97
CA LYS A 347 -20.57 -4.49 -34.03
C LYS A 347 -21.75 -3.59 -34.32
N ALA A 348 -21.80 -3.02 -35.52
CA ALA A 348 -23.03 -2.39 -36.00
C ALA A 348 -24.10 -3.49 -36.04
N MET A 349 -25.21 -3.26 -35.34
CA MET A 349 -26.33 -4.20 -35.24
C MET A 349 -27.15 -4.22 -36.54
#